data_AF-A0A7K4X4N2-F1
#
_entry.id   AF-A0A7K4X4N2-F1
#
_cell.length_a   1.000
_cell.length_b   1.000
_cell.length_c   1.000
_cell.angle_alpha   90.00
_cell.angle_beta   90.00
_cell.angle_gamma   90.00
#
_symmetry.space_group_name_H-M   'P 1'
#
loop_
_entity.id
_entity.type
_entity.pdbx_description
1 polymer ?
#
loop_
_entity_poly.entity_id
_entity_poly.type
_entity_poly.pdbx_seq_one_letter_code
_entity_poly.pdbx_strand_id
1 'polypeptide(L)'
;VNTTHLQLAAFALGTIGWILCTVSMGIVEWRVWHVDNTTVISSGIAWVGIWKVCFISYLHVSPGYREQFCHKFSGYDSFIPHEIYAAQGLLLIAMFIGLLGLAATVFALRNVYMGITHKTLIAPFFLVGGFFYVLAGLCVLIPVSWNFYSVTHNQSIAFPPSYYMPSSPVAQEAGAAIPVGIVAVILLLLSGTFSLSYRFPMATNAITK
;
A
#
# COMPACT_ATOMS: atom_id res chain seq x y z
N VAL A 1 -7.97 -30.30 -1.09
CA VAL A 1 -8.04 -29.13 -1.99
C VAL A 1 -6.92 -29.26 -3.00
N ASN A 2 -7.22 -29.31 -4.30
CA ASN A 2 -6.21 -29.41 -5.35
C ASN A 2 -5.21 -28.25 -5.23
N THR A 3 -3.94 -28.56 -4.97
CA THR A 3 -2.87 -27.57 -4.69
C THR A 3 -2.77 -26.51 -5.81
N THR A 4 -3.08 -26.87 -7.05
CA THR A 4 -3.08 -25.99 -8.22
C THR A 4 -4.08 -24.83 -8.11
N HIS A 5 -5.31 -25.07 -7.65
CA HIS A 5 -6.33 -24.01 -7.53
C HIS A 5 -5.96 -22.99 -6.45
N LEU A 6 -5.31 -23.46 -5.38
CA LEU A 6 -4.87 -22.60 -4.30
C LEU A 6 -3.71 -21.70 -4.72
N GLN A 7 -2.77 -22.19 -5.52
CA GLN A 7 -1.67 -21.36 -6.06
C GLN A 7 -2.15 -20.34 -7.09
N LEU A 8 -3.16 -20.69 -7.89
CA LEU A 8 -3.80 -19.73 -8.79
C LEU A 8 -4.54 -18.64 -8.03
N ALA A 9 -5.26 -19.00 -6.96
CA ALA A 9 -5.89 -18.04 -6.06
C ALA A 9 -4.84 -17.14 -5.38
N ALA A 10 -3.72 -17.72 -4.90
CA ALA A 10 -2.62 -16.95 -4.33
C ALA A 10 -2.09 -15.91 -5.32
N PHE A 11 -1.79 -16.32 -6.55
CA PHE A 11 -1.35 -15.41 -7.61
C PHE A 11 -2.35 -14.28 -7.87
N ALA A 12 -3.65 -14.59 -7.99
CA ALA A 12 -4.68 -13.58 -8.24
C ALA A 12 -4.78 -12.58 -7.07
N LEU A 13 -4.87 -13.07 -5.83
CA LEU A 13 -4.94 -12.24 -4.62
C LEU A 13 -3.68 -11.38 -4.46
N GLY A 14 -2.49 -11.95 -4.68
CA GLY A 14 -1.22 -11.24 -4.61
C GLY A 14 -1.09 -10.14 -5.64
N THR A 15 -1.53 -10.39 -6.88
CA THR A 15 -1.53 -9.39 -7.96
C THR A 15 -2.46 -8.22 -7.63
N ILE A 16 -3.71 -8.52 -7.22
CA ILE A 16 -4.68 -7.47 -6.85
C ILE A 16 -4.20 -6.70 -5.62
N GLY A 17 -3.71 -7.39 -4.60
CA GLY A 17 -3.18 -6.77 -3.38
C GLY A 17 -1.98 -5.85 -3.66
N TRP A 18 -1.07 -6.26 -4.54
CA TRP A 18 0.06 -5.43 -4.96
C TRP A 18 -0.39 -4.17 -5.72
N ILE A 19 -1.34 -4.31 -6.66
CA ILE A 19 -1.93 -3.17 -7.37
C ILE A 19 -2.58 -2.18 -6.38
N LEU A 20 -3.42 -2.68 -5.46
CA LEU A 20 -4.08 -1.83 -4.46
C LEU A 20 -3.08 -1.16 -3.52
N CYS A 21 -1.98 -1.83 -3.16
CA CYS A 21 -0.88 -1.21 -2.42
C CYS A 21 -0.28 -0.02 -3.18
N THR A 22 0.04 -0.19 -4.46
CA THR A 22 0.57 0.89 -5.30
C THR A 22 -0.44 2.04 -5.47
N VAL A 23 -1.73 1.71 -5.63
CA VAL A 23 -2.81 2.71 -5.71
C VAL A 23 -2.93 3.48 -4.40
N SER A 24 -3.01 2.81 -3.26
CA SER A 24 -3.08 3.45 -1.93
C SER A 24 -1.89 4.39 -1.70
N MET A 25 -0.67 3.98 -2.05
CA MET A 25 0.52 4.81 -1.97
C MET A 25 0.43 6.09 -2.84
N GLY A 26 -0.25 6.03 -3.99
CA GLY A 26 -0.40 7.17 -4.92
C GLY A 26 -1.57 8.11 -4.61
N ILE A 27 -2.59 7.64 -3.87
CA ILE A 27 -3.74 8.45 -3.47
C ILE A 27 -3.29 9.54 -2.48
N VAL A 28 -3.80 10.77 -2.66
CA VAL A 28 -3.51 11.90 -1.76
C VAL A 28 -4.41 11.91 -0.51
N GLU A 29 -5.52 11.19 -0.53
CA GLU A 29 -6.49 11.13 0.55
C GLU A 29 -6.07 10.11 1.61
N TRP A 30 -4.95 10.34 2.30
CA TRP A 30 -4.60 9.57 3.50
C TRP A 30 -5.26 10.17 4.73
N ARG A 31 -5.20 11.50 4.85
CA ARG A 31 -5.92 12.27 5.88
C ARG A 31 -6.71 13.38 5.20
N VAL A 32 -7.98 13.50 5.56
CA VAL A 32 -8.83 14.61 5.16
C VAL A 32 -8.87 15.58 6.33
N TRP A 33 -8.37 16.79 6.12
CA TRP A 33 -8.38 17.86 7.12
C TRP A 33 -9.53 18.80 6.83
N HIS A 34 -10.38 18.98 7.83
CA HIS A 34 -11.35 20.07 7.86
C HIS A 34 -10.68 21.29 8.46
N VAL A 35 -10.68 22.39 7.72
CA VAL A 35 -10.04 23.64 8.09
C VAL A 35 -11.07 24.76 8.08
N ASP A 36 -10.88 25.76 8.94
CA ASP A 36 -11.68 26.97 8.88
C ASP A 36 -11.58 27.60 7.48
N ASN A 37 -12.70 28.14 7.01
CA ASN A 37 -12.76 28.69 5.66
C ASN A 37 -11.85 29.93 5.58
N THR A 38 -10.72 29.82 4.89
CA THR A 38 -9.76 30.91 4.73
C THR A 38 -9.81 31.48 3.33
N THR A 39 -9.25 32.67 3.13
CA THR A 39 -9.15 33.29 1.80
C THR A 39 -8.37 32.43 0.80
N VAL A 40 -7.50 31.52 1.27
CA VAL A 40 -6.67 30.65 0.43
C VAL A 40 -7.29 29.25 0.26
N ILE A 41 -7.78 28.64 1.35
CA ILE A 41 -8.48 27.35 1.32
C ILE A 41 -9.98 27.61 1.46
N SER A 42 -10.63 27.77 0.31
CA SER A 42 -12.04 28.19 0.27
C SER A 42 -13.04 27.02 0.26
N SER A 43 -12.54 25.78 0.17
CA SER A 43 -13.39 24.58 0.26
C SER A 43 -13.57 24.10 1.71
N GLY A 44 -12.77 24.62 2.65
CA GLY A 44 -12.71 24.12 4.03
C GLY A 44 -12.09 22.72 4.15
N ILE A 45 -11.57 22.14 3.08
CA ILE A 45 -11.03 20.78 3.05
C ILE A 45 -9.62 20.78 2.43
N ALA A 46 -8.70 20.09 3.08
CA ALA A 46 -7.38 19.77 2.55
C ALA A 46 -7.12 18.25 2.62
N TRP A 47 -6.51 17.70 1.57
CA TRP A 47 -6.13 16.31 1.48
C TRP A 47 -4.64 16.16 1.69
N VAL A 48 -4.26 15.47 2.75
CA VAL A 48 -2.86 15.18 3.07
C VAL A 48 -2.56 13.74 2.67
N GLY A 49 -1.65 13.59 1.71
CA GLY A 49 -1.14 12.29 1.26
C GLY A 49 0.22 11.99 1.86
N ILE A 50 0.86 10.94 1.36
CA ILE A 50 2.22 10.54 1.78
C ILE A 50 3.31 11.35 1.09
N TRP A 51 3.04 11.90 -0.11
CA TRP A 51 4.03 12.59 -0.96
C TRP A 51 3.71 14.07 -1.21
N LYS A 52 2.46 14.45 -0.99
CA LYS A 52 1.93 15.76 -1.32
C LYS A 52 0.70 16.07 -0.49
N VAL A 53 0.44 17.35 -0.31
CA VAL A 53 -0.80 17.89 0.23
C VAL A 53 -1.51 18.68 -0.88
N CYS A 54 -2.82 18.57 -0.96
CA CYS A 54 -3.63 19.27 -1.94
C CYS A 54 -4.84 19.94 -1.29
N PHE A 55 -5.29 21.05 -1.86
CA PHE A 55 -6.54 21.73 -1.48
C PHE A 55 -7.10 22.51 -2.68
N ILE A 56 -8.38 22.86 -2.63
CA ILE A 56 -9.00 23.71 -3.65
C ILE A 56 -8.78 25.18 -3.28
N SER A 57 -8.15 25.93 -4.17
CA SER A 57 -7.93 27.37 -4.04
C SER A 57 -8.51 28.13 -5.22
N TYR A 58 -9.11 29.30 -4.98
CA TYR A 58 -9.60 30.21 -6.03
C TYR A 58 -8.59 31.31 -6.37
N LEU A 59 -7.47 31.42 -5.65
CA LEU A 59 -6.59 32.60 -5.69
C LEU A 59 -5.60 32.62 -6.87
N HIS A 60 -5.40 31.48 -7.54
CA HIS A 60 -4.36 31.32 -8.57
C HIS A 60 -4.91 31.10 -10.00
N VAL A 61 -6.22 31.22 -10.21
CA VAL A 61 -6.82 31.06 -11.54
C VAL A 61 -7.89 32.11 -11.78
N SER A 62 -7.96 32.58 -13.04
CA SER A 62 -9.00 33.46 -13.55
C SER A 62 -10.41 33.07 -13.06
N PRO A 63 -11.31 34.03 -12.81
CA PRO A 63 -12.64 33.75 -12.27
C PRO A 63 -13.41 32.79 -13.19
N GLY A 64 -13.65 31.57 -12.73
CA GLY A 64 -14.38 30.54 -13.48
C GLY A 64 -13.83 29.11 -13.39
N TYR A 65 -12.58 28.92 -12.95
CA TYR A 65 -11.93 27.60 -12.92
C TYR A 65 -11.56 27.19 -11.48
N ARG A 66 -12.01 26.01 -11.04
CA ARG A 66 -11.57 25.37 -9.78
C ARG A 66 -10.37 24.50 -10.08
N GLU A 67 -9.17 24.91 -9.71
CA GLU A 67 -8.00 24.04 -9.81
C GLU A 67 -7.58 23.51 -8.42
N GLN A 68 -7.24 22.23 -8.40
CA GLN A 68 -6.69 21.56 -7.22
C GLN A 68 -5.21 21.96 -7.11
N PHE A 69 -4.88 22.77 -6.11
CA PHE A 69 -3.52 23.16 -5.84
C PHE A 69 -2.83 22.09 -4.99
N CYS A 70 -1.64 21.65 -5.39
CA CYS A 70 -0.92 20.56 -4.74
C CYS A 70 0.55 20.93 -4.50
N HIS A 71 0.98 20.87 -3.25
CA HIS A 71 2.38 20.98 -2.88
C HIS A 71 2.98 19.62 -2.58
N LYS A 72 4.10 19.31 -3.22
CA LYS A 72 4.90 18.12 -2.94
C LYS A 72 5.85 18.41 -1.79
N PHE A 73 6.04 17.42 -0.92
CA PHE A 73 7.05 17.45 0.12
C PHE A 73 7.87 16.17 0.08
N SER A 74 9.11 16.25 0.55
CA SER A 74 10.06 15.15 0.58
C SER A 74 10.23 14.63 2.00
N GLY A 75 10.62 13.36 2.16
CA GLY A 75 10.89 12.79 3.48
C GLY A 75 12.04 13.45 4.25
N TYR A 76 12.86 14.25 3.57
CA TYR A 76 13.95 15.02 4.18
C TYR A 76 13.50 16.38 4.73
N ASP A 77 12.26 16.78 4.48
CA ASP A 77 11.74 18.04 4.99
C ASP A 77 11.51 17.93 6.51
N SER A 78 12.11 18.83 7.28
CA SER A 78 12.15 18.77 8.75
C SER A 78 10.78 18.87 9.44
N PHE A 79 9.77 19.37 8.73
CA PHE A 79 8.41 19.48 9.25
C PHE A 79 7.58 18.21 9.06
N ILE A 80 8.09 17.22 8.32
CA ILE A 80 7.40 15.96 8.07
C ILE A 80 7.45 15.09 9.32
N PRO A 81 6.29 14.71 9.87
CA PRO A 81 6.28 13.93 11.09
C PRO A 81 6.61 12.46 10.80
N HIS A 82 7.15 11.79 11.82
CA HIS A 82 7.85 10.51 11.68
C HIS A 82 7.02 9.42 11.03
N GLU A 83 5.70 9.45 11.22
CA GLU A 83 4.76 8.49 10.65
C GLU A 83 4.63 8.62 9.13
N ILE A 84 4.73 9.83 8.56
CA ILE A 84 4.72 10.05 7.11
C ILE A 84 6.07 9.64 6.52
N TYR A 85 7.17 10.00 7.19
CA TYR A 85 8.52 9.58 6.79
C TYR A 85 8.65 8.04 6.76
N ALA A 86 8.21 7.37 7.83
CA ALA A 86 8.18 5.91 7.90
C ALA A 86 7.27 5.31 6.82
N ALA A 87 6.12 5.92 6.55
CA ALA A 87 5.21 5.50 5.49
C ALA A 87 5.87 5.55 4.10
N GLN A 88 6.58 6.62 3.77
CA GLN A 88 7.30 6.75 2.49
C GLN A 88 8.28 5.60 2.28
N GLY A 89 9.10 5.28 3.29
CA GLY A 89 10.06 4.18 3.21
C GLY A 89 9.38 2.82 3.12
N LEU A 90 8.43 2.54 4.01
CA LEU A 90 7.79 1.23 4.12
C LEU A 90 6.91 0.91 2.91
N LEU A 91 6.19 1.88 2.34
CA LEU A 91 5.35 1.68 1.15
C LEU A 91 6.21 1.41 -0.10
N LEU A 92 7.35 2.09 -0.26
CA LEU A 92 8.30 1.80 -1.34
C LEU A 92 8.89 0.40 -1.21
N ILE A 93 9.33 0.03 0.01
CA ILE A 93 9.83 -1.32 0.29
C ILE A 93 8.75 -2.37 -0.03
N ALA A 94 7.51 -2.15 0.41
CA ALA A 94 6.39 -3.04 0.12
C ALA A 94 6.14 -3.21 -1.38
N MET A 95 6.22 -2.13 -2.16
CA MET A 95 6.08 -2.16 -3.62
C MET A 95 7.14 -3.04 -4.27
N PHE A 96 8.42 -2.88 -3.91
CA PHE A 96 9.51 -3.68 -4.45
C PHE A 96 9.42 -5.14 -4.03
N ILE A 97 9.20 -5.42 -2.74
CA ILE A 97 9.11 -6.78 -2.23
C ILE A 97 7.90 -7.50 -2.82
N GLY A 98 6.74 -6.83 -2.91
CA GLY A 98 5.56 -7.40 -3.54
C GLY A 98 5.77 -7.73 -5.03
N LEU A 99 6.54 -6.92 -5.76
CA LEU A 99 6.92 -7.20 -7.14
C LEU A 99 7.83 -8.44 -7.25
N LEU A 100 8.79 -8.60 -6.33
CA LEU A 100 9.61 -9.81 -6.26
C LEU A 100 8.77 -11.06 -5.96
N GLY A 101 7.79 -10.94 -5.05
CA GLY A 101 6.83 -12.01 -4.76
C GLY A 101 5.99 -12.40 -5.97
N LEU A 102 5.54 -11.41 -6.74
CA LEU A 102 4.82 -11.60 -8.00
C LEU A 102 5.68 -12.30 -9.05
N ALA A 103 6.90 -11.83 -9.28
CA ALA A 103 7.82 -12.42 -10.24
C ALA A 103 8.15 -13.88 -9.91
N ALA A 104 8.41 -14.19 -8.63
CA ALA A 104 8.66 -15.56 -8.17
C ALA A 104 7.45 -16.48 -8.41
N THR A 105 6.25 -15.98 -8.11
CA THR A 105 5.00 -16.73 -8.30
C THR A 105 4.70 -16.97 -9.79
N VAL A 106 4.92 -15.96 -10.66
CA VAL A 106 4.80 -16.11 -12.11
C VAL A 106 5.78 -17.14 -12.65
N PHE A 107 7.04 -17.10 -12.20
CA PHE A 107 8.03 -18.10 -12.61
C PHE A 107 7.60 -19.51 -12.20
N ALA A 108 7.12 -19.69 -10.96
CA ALA A 108 6.62 -20.98 -10.48
C ALA A 108 5.45 -21.48 -11.34
N LEU A 109 4.44 -20.63 -11.58
CA LEU A 109 3.27 -20.98 -12.40
C LEU A 109 3.63 -21.27 -13.86
N ARG A 110 4.57 -20.52 -14.45
CA ARG A 110 5.07 -20.77 -15.81
C ARG A 110 5.68 -22.16 -15.93
N ASN A 111 6.51 -22.57 -14.96
CA ASN A 111 7.11 -23.91 -14.96
C ASN A 111 6.04 -25.01 -14.82
N VAL A 112 5.01 -24.79 -13.99
CA VAL A 112 3.87 -25.70 -13.87
C VAL A 112 3.11 -25.82 -15.20
N TYR A 113 2.83 -24.70 -15.87
CA TYR A 113 2.10 -24.69 -17.15
C TYR A 113 2.88 -25.35 -18.30
N MET A 114 4.21 -25.20 -18.32
CA MET A 114 5.09 -25.82 -19.30
C MET A 114 5.30 -27.34 -19.08
N GLY A 115 4.64 -27.93 -18.07
CA GLY A 115 4.80 -29.35 -17.75
C GLY A 115 6.12 -29.72 -17.07
N ILE A 116 6.91 -28.73 -16.66
CA ILE A 116 8.18 -28.94 -15.94
C ILE A 116 7.86 -29.23 -14.47
N THR A 117 7.47 -30.45 -14.16
CA THR A 117 7.03 -30.86 -12.80
C THR A 117 8.17 -31.26 -11.87
N HIS A 118 9.36 -30.68 -12.04
CA HIS A 118 10.45 -30.89 -11.08
C HIS A 118 10.14 -30.14 -9.78
N LYS A 119 9.73 -30.89 -8.76
CA LYS A 119 9.35 -30.36 -7.43
C LYS A 119 10.44 -29.47 -6.81
N THR A 120 11.71 -29.82 -7.04
CA THR A 120 12.89 -29.07 -6.60
C THR A 120 13.02 -27.69 -7.25
N LEU A 121 12.37 -27.47 -8.39
CA LEU A 121 12.43 -26.22 -9.15
C LEU A 121 11.18 -25.34 -8.97
N ILE A 122 10.06 -25.84 -8.45
CA ILE A 122 8.79 -25.08 -8.34
C ILE A 122 8.47 -24.68 -6.91
N ALA A 123 8.54 -25.64 -5.97
CA ALA A 123 8.18 -25.41 -4.57
C ALA A 123 8.94 -24.23 -3.92
N PRO A 124 10.27 -24.07 -4.08
CA PRO A 124 10.97 -22.96 -3.44
C PRO A 124 10.48 -21.59 -3.94
N PHE A 125 10.10 -21.46 -5.21
CA PHE A 125 9.60 -20.18 -5.75
C PHE A 125 8.24 -19.80 -5.19
N PHE A 126 7.33 -20.77 -4.98
CA PHE A 126 6.07 -20.48 -4.27
C PHE A 126 6.32 -20.09 -2.81
N LEU A 127 7.24 -20.75 -2.12
CA LEU A 127 7.57 -20.41 -0.73
C LEU A 127 8.21 -19.01 -0.62
N VAL A 128 9.19 -18.70 -1.48
CA VAL A 128 9.83 -17.37 -1.54
C VAL A 128 8.82 -16.30 -1.94
N GLY A 129 7.97 -16.57 -2.93
CA GLY A 129 6.90 -15.67 -3.34
C GLY A 129 5.92 -15.38 -2.21
N GLY A 130 5.50 -16.42 -1.49
CA GLY A 130 4.63 -16.30 -0.32
C GLY A 130 5.25 -15.50 0.81
N PHE A 131 6.52 -15.74 1.12
CA PHE A 131 7.27 -14.98 2.11
C PHE A 131 7.32 -13.48 1.77
N PHE A 132 7.63 -13.14 0.50
CA PHE A 132 7.65 -11.76 0.06
C PHE A 132 6.26 -11.10 0.11
N TYR A 133 5.18 -11.81 -0.24
CA TYR A 133 3.84 -11.25 -0.08
C TYR A 133 3.47 -10.96 1.39
N VAL A 134 3.84 -11.84 2.32
CA VAL A 134 3.64 -11.58 3.76
C VAL A 134 4.43 -10.36 4.20
N LEU A 135 5.71 -10.28 3.84
CA LEU A 135 6.57 -9.16 4.22
C LEU A 135 6.06 -7.83 3.63
N ALA A 136 5.64 -7.83 2.36
CA ALA A 136 5.01 -6.66 1.74
C ALA A 136 3.72 -6.25 2.47
N GLY A 137 2.85 -7.20 2.81
CA GLY A 137 1.63 -6.93 3.59
C GLY A 137 1.92 -6.29 4.95
N LEU A 138 2.94 -6.77 5.67
CA LEU A 138 3.37 -6.17 6.95
C LEU A 138 3.92 -4.76 6.77
N CYS A 139 4.70 -4.52 5.72
CA CYS A 139 5.22 -3.19 5.39
C CYS A 139 4.10 -2.19 5.05
N VAL A 140 2.96 -2.62 4.49
CA VAL A 140 1.80 -1.73 4.25
C VAL A 140 0.95 -1.56 5.52
N LEU A 141 0.84 -2.60 6.35
CA LEU A 141 0.05 -2.57 7.58
C LEU A 141 0.53 -1.50 8.57
N ILE A 142 1.85 -1.34 8.72
CA ILE A 142 2.43 -0.36 9.65
C ILE A 142 2.02 1.08 9.28
N PRO A 143 2.26 1.60 8.06
CA PRO A 143 1.82 2.93 7.63
C PRO A 143 0.32 3.16 7.74
N VAL A 144 -0.49 2.18 7.31
CA VAL A 144 -1.96 2.27 7.35
C VAL A 144 -2.45 2.38 8.79
N SER A 145 -1.93 1.55 9.69
CA SER A 145 -2.35 1.55 11.10
C SER A 145 -1.92 2.83 11.81
N TRP A 146 -0.68 3.29 11.58
CA TRP A 146 -0.16 4.50 12.22
C TRP A 146 -0.88 5.76 11.70
N ASN A 147 -1.13 5.86 10.39
CA ASN A 147 -1.90 6.99 9.86
C ASN A 147 -3.35 6.98 10.34
N PHE A 148 -3.99 5.80 10.40
CA PHE A 148 -5.33 5.70 10.98
C PHE A 148 -5.36 6.14 12.44
N TYR A 149 -4.39 5.71 13.26
CA TYR A 149 -4.22 6.17 14.63
C TYR A 149 -4.02 7.70 14.72
N SER A 150 -3.22 8.27 13.82
CA SER A 150 -2.93 9.71 13.80
C SER A 150 -4.19 10.53 13.51
N VAL A 151 -5.03 10.05 12.58
CA VAL A 151 -6.33 10.65 12.24
C VAL A 151 -7.27 10.60 13.43
N THR A 152 -7.41 9.45 14.10
CA THR A 152 -8.34 9.30 15.24
C THR A 152 -7.93 10.12 16.47
N HIS A 153 -6.65 10.48 16.58
CA HIS A 153 -6.12 11.35 17.64
C HIS A 153 -5.93 12.81 17.19
N ASN A 154 -6.44 13.19 16.00
CA ASN A 154 -6.31 14.54 15.45
C ASN A 154 -4.87 15.09 15.45
N GLN A 155 -3.87 14.25 15.16
CA GLN A 155 -2.47 14.68 15.14
C GLN A 155 -2.20 15.64 13.98
N SER A 156 -1.75 16.86 14.30
CA SER A 156 -1.44 17.90 13.32
C SER A 156 -0.03 17.76 12.72
N ILE A 157 0.17 18.48 11.62
CA ILE A 157 1.43 18.60 10.88
C ILE A 157 1.71 20.09 10.74
N ALA A 158 2.85 20.56 11.24
CA ALA A 158 3.21 21.97 11.21
C ALA A 158 3.79 22.37 9.84
N PHE A 159 2.92 22.53 8.84
CA PHE A 159 3.34 22.95 7.52
C PHE A 159 3.97 24.35 7.53
N PRO A 160 5.06 24.60 6.77
CA PRO A 160 5.61 25.93 6.61
C PRO A 160 4.61 26.89 5.94
N PRO A 161 4.72 28.22 6.19
CA PRO A 161 3.81 29.20 5.59
C PRO A 161 3.74 29.17 4.06
N SER A 162 4.78 28.66 3.38
CA SER A 162 4.83 28.50 1.92
C SER A 162 3.84 27.48 1.36
N TYR A 163 3.25 26.62 2.20
CA TYR A 163 2.25 25.62 1.83
C TYR A 163 0.81 26.14 1.97
N TYR A 164 0.63 27.35 2.50
CA TYR A 164 -0.68 27.98 2.74
C TYR A 164 -1.66 27.13 3.56
N MET A 165 -1.12 26.32 4.47
CA MET A 165 -1.85 25.35 5.26
C MET A 165 -1.86 25.79 6.73
N PRO A 166 -2.97 25.65 7.47
CA PRO A 166 -3.01 26.00 8.88
C PRO A 166 -2.10 25.09 9.71
N SER A 167 -1.68 25.57 10.88
CA SER A 167 -0.84 24.80 11.82
C SER A 167 -1.54 23.57 12.41
N SER A 168 -2.87 23.57 12.45
CA SER A 168 -3.69 22.45 12.91
C SER A 168 -5.04 22.41 12.20
N PRO A 169 -5.62 21.22 11.97
CA PRO A 169 -7.00 21.09 11.50
C PRO A 169 -8.01 21.32 12.61
N VAL A 170 -9.24 21.67 12.23
CA VAL A 170 -10.41 21.72 13.11
C VAL A 170 -10.89 20.29 13.42
N ALA A 171 -10.90 19.44 12.41
CA ALA A 171 -11.21 18.01 12.53
C ALA A 171 -10.47 17.21 11.45
N GLN A 172 -10.26 15.92 11.69
CA GLN A 172 -9.68 15.00 10.72
C GLN A 172 -10.58 13.80 10.44
N GLU A 173 -10.54 13.34 9.20
CA GLU A 173 -11.20 12.12 8.75
C GLU A 173 -10.23 11.21 7.98
N ALA A 174 -10.51 9.91 8.01
CA ALA A 174 -9.73 8.92 7.30
C ALA A 174 -10.05 9.01 5.81
N GLY A 175 -9.06 9.33 4.98
CA GLY A 175 -9.26 9.40 3.54
C GLY A 175 -9.27 8.03 2.87
N ALA A 176 -9.63 8.00 1.59
CA ALA A 176 -9.83 6.76 0.82
C ALA A 176 -8.58 5.85 0.72
N ALA A 177 -7.37 6.39 0.91
CA ALA A 177 -6.15 5.59 0.84
C ALA A 177 -6.06 4.54 1.96
N ILE A 178 -6.59 4.85 3.15
CA ILE A 178 -6.56 3.95 4.33
C ILE A 178 -7.35 2.66 4.07
N PRO A 179 -8.65 2.69 3.73
CA PRO A 179 -9.41 1.47 3.47
C PRO A 179 -8.86 0.69 2.27
N VAL A 180 -8.39 1.36 1.21
CA VAL A 180 -7.72 0.69 0.08
C VAL A 180 -6.46 -0.04 0.53
N GLY A 181 -5.66 0.59 1.40
CA GLY A 181 -4.49 -0.03 2.02
C GLY A 181 -4.83 -1.24 2.89
N ILE A 182 -5.91 -1.18 3.68
CA ILE A 182 -6.39 -2.32 4.48
C ILE A 182 -6.75 -3.51 3.59
N VAL A 183 -7.50 -3.28 2.50
CA VAL A 183 -7.84 -4.34 1.54
C VAL A 183 -6.57 -4.91 0.90
N ALA A 184 -5.62 -4.06 0.51
CA ALA A 184 -4.33 -4.50 -0.02
C ALA A 184 -3.59 -5.43 0.96
N VAL A 185 -3.49 -5.06 2.24
CA VAL A 185 -2.87 -5.88 3.30
C VAL A 185 -3.53 -7.24 3.41
N ILE A 186 -4.86 -7.29 3.49
CA ILE A 186 -5.60 -8.56 3.61
C ILE A 186 -5.30 -9.48 2.44
N LEU A 187 -5.36 -8.96 1.21
CA LEU A 187 -5.12 -9.74 0.00
C LEU A 187 -3.67 -10.24 -0.09
N LEU A 188 -2.69 -9.41 0.28
CA LEU A 188 -1.27 -9.79 0.31
C LEU A 188 -0.99 -10.87 1.35
N LEU A 189 -1.56 -10.76 2.55
CA LEU A 189 -1.41 -11.76 3.60
C LEU A 189 -2.08 -13.10 3.21
N LEU A 190 -3.30 -13.06 2.67
CA LEU A 190 -3.99 -14.26 2.19
C LEU A 190 -3.19 -14.94 1.07
N SER A 191 -2.73 -14.17 0.07
CA SER A 191 -1.82 -14.66 -0.98
C SER A 191 -0.59 -15.34 -0.39
N GLY A 192 0.09 -14.68 0.56
CA GLY A 192 1.25 -15.21 1.24
C GLY A 192 0.97 -16.55 1.93
N THR A 193 -0.11 -16.63 2.70
CA THR A 193 -0.50 -17.87 3.40
C THR A 193 -0.84 -18.99 2.42
N PHE A 194 -1.53 -18.69 1.32
CA PHE A 194 -1.88 -19.69 0.30
C PHE A 194 -0.64 -20.21 -0.44
N SER A 195 0.28 -19.32 -0.80
CA SER A 195 1.58 -19.70 -1.39
C SER A 195 2.43 -20.55 -0.44
N LEU A 196 2.50 -20.17 0.85
CA LEU A 196 3.23 -20.93 1.88
C LEU A 196 2.59 -22.28 2.21
N SER A 197 1.27 -22.41 2.04
CA SER A 197 0.54 -23.66 2.27
C SER A 197 0.75 -24.72 1.17
N TYR A 198 1.60 -24.45 0.17
CA TYR A 198 1.97 -25.41 -0.87
C TYR A 198 2.62 -26.66 -0.24
N ARG A 199 1.80 -27.68 0.01
CA ARG A 199 2.29 -28.96 0.54
C ARG A 199 2.97 -29.74 -0.57
N PHE A 200 4.18 -30.21 -0.26
CA PHE A 200 4.82 -31.28 -1.01
C PHE A 200 3.88 -32.49 -1.04
N PRO A 201 3.52 -33.05 -2.21
CA PRO A 201 3.12 -34.44 -2.24
C PRO A 201 4.36 -35.21 -1.81
N MET A 202 4.38 -35.67 -0.54
CA MET A 202 5.38 -36.64 -0.10
C MET A 202 5.34 -37.76 -1.13
N ALA A 203 6.45 -37.99 -1.82
CA ALA A 203 6.63 -39.26 -2.48
C ALA A 203 6.62 -40.27 -1.35
N THR A 204 5.52 -41.01 -1.20
CA THR A 204 5.55 -42.25 -0.45
C THR A 204 6.63 -43.07 -1.12
N ASN A 205 7.79 -43.21 -0.47
CA ASN A 205 8.76 -44.21 -0.82
C ASN A 205 8.08 -45.56 -0.58
N ALA A 206 7.33 -46.03 -1.58
CA ALA A 206 7.00 -47.44 -1.71
C ALA A 206 8.30 -48.15 -2.11
N ILE A 207 9.19 -48.30 -1.13
CA ILE A 207 10.15 -49.40 -1.13
C ILE A 207 9.31 -50.63 -0.84
N THR A 208 8.69 -51.18 -1.89
CA THR A 208 8.15 -52.54 -1.85
C THR A 208 9.33 -53.49 -1.94
N LYS A 209 9.37 -54.37 -0.92
CA LYS A 209 10.21 -55.56 -0.75
C LYS A 209 10.36 -56.39 -2.02
#